data_AF-A0A1Q7Y8M5-F1
#
_entry.id   AF-A0A1Q7Y8M5-F1
#
_cell.length_a   1.000
_cell.length_b   1.000
_cell.length_c   1.000
_cell.angle_alpha   90.00
_cell.angle_beta   90.00
_cell.angle_gamma   90.00
#
_symmetry.space_group_name_H-M   'P 1'
#
loop_
_entity.id
_entity.type
_entity.pdbx_description
1 polymer ?
#
loop_
_entity_poly.entity_id
_entity_poly.type
_entity_poly.pdbx_seq_one_letter_code
_entity_poly.pdbx_strand_id
1 'polypeptide(L)' 'MQEVSALLKIRKVLGITREDLLRRCEVSAGTLRNAEKGSGLRKRSAFQILGAINSFLKEQRKPELTLEDLDLRIS' A
#
# COMPACT_ATOMS: atom_id res chain seq x y z
N MET A 1 20.85 -4.03 5.05
CA MET A 1 20.08 -2.77 4.89
C MET A 1 18.70 -3.18 4.39
N GLN A 2 17.65 -3.10 5.22
CA GLN A 2 16.30 -3.45 4.76
C GLN A 2 15.87 -2.38 3.75
N GLU A 3 15.64 -2.77 2.51
CA GLU A 3 15.14 -1.86 1.48
C GLU A 3 13.76 -1.34 1.90
N VAL A 4 13.63 -0.03 1.94
CA VAL A 4 12.36 0.68 2.16
C VAL A 4 11.44 0.32 1.00
N SER A 5 10.34 -0.39 1.26
CA SER A 5 9.44 -0.84 0.19
C SER A 5 8.81 0.33 -0.57
N ALA A 6 8.48 0.13 -1.86
CA ALA A 6 7.86 1.17 -2.67
C ALA A 6 6.53 1.65 -2.05
N LEU A 7 5.74 0.74 -1.47
CA LEU A 7 4.54 1.08 -0.70
C LEU A 7 4.79 2.14 0.39
N LEU A 8 5.86 2.00 1.18
CA LEU A 8 6.18 2.97 2.22
C LEU A 8 6.56 4.34 1.63
N LYS A 9 7.30 4.35 0.52
CA LYS A 9 7.66 5.60 -0.18
C LYS A 9 6.42 6.30 -0.72
N ILE A 10 5.55 5.56 -1.43
CA ILE A 10 4.29 6.07 -1.98
C ILE A 10 3.42 6.65 -0.88
N ARG A 11 3.24 5.92 0.22
CA ARG A 11 2.43 6.39 1.35
C ARG A 11 2.94 7.72 1.91
N LYS A 12 4.26 7.85 2.08
CA LYS A 12 4.89 9.10 2.56
C LYS A 12 4.75 10.24 1.55
N VAL A 13 4.93 9.97 0.26
CA VAL A 13 4.75 10.98 -0.81
C VAL A 13 3.31 11.47 -0.88
N LEU A 14 2.34 10.60 -0.63
CA LEU A 14 0.92 10.96 -0.58
C LEU A 14 0.52 11.63 0.73
N GLY A 15 1.39 11.67 1.74
CA GLY A 15 1.12 12.28 3.04
C GLY A 15 0.07 11.54 3.88
N ILE A 16 -0.22 10.27 3.57
CA ILE A 16 -1.27 9.50 4.24
C ILE A 16 -0.70 8.66 5.40
N THR A 17 -1.47 8.48 6.47
CA THR A 17 -1.09 7.62 7.60
C THR A 17 -1.41 6.15 7.31
N ARG A 18 -0.96 5.23 8.18
CA ARG A 18 -1.36 3.82 8.04
C ARG A 18 -2.84 3.66 8.37
N GLU A 19 -3.30 4.39 9.37
CA GLU A 19 -4.68 4.44 9.84
C GLU A 19 -5.63 4.88 8.71
N ASP A 20 -5.22 5.86 7.89
CA ASP A 20 -5.98 6.30 6.72
C ASP A 20 -6.17 5.18 5.69
N LEU A 21 -5.13 4.39 5.43
CA LEU A 21 -5.23 3.21 4.56
C LEU A 21 -6.13 2.13 5.19
N LEU A 22 -5.94 1.84 6.47
CA LEU A 22 -6.70 0.81 7.19
C LEU A 22 -8.20 1.13 7.28
N ARG A 23 -8.60 2.41 7.19
CA ARG A 23 -10.02 2.80 7.07
C ARG A 23 -10.64 2.41 5.72
N ARG A 24 -9.83 2.15 4.69
CA ARG A 24 -10.26 1.87 3.32
C ARG A 24 -9.93 0.46 2.83
N CYS A 25 -9.27 -0.35 3.65
CA CYS A 25 -8.98 -1.75 3.33
C CYS A 25 -9.14 -2.65 4.55
N GLU A 26 -9.46 -3.92 4.32
CA GLU A 26 -9.73 -4.90 5.38
C GLU A 26 -8.46 -5.61 5.87
N VAL A 27 -7.27 -5.12 5.53
CA VAL A 27 -6.03 -5.75 5.99
C VAL A 27 -5.75 -5.36 7.43
N SER A 28 -5.10 -6.25 8.19
CA SER A 28 -4.67 -5.90 9.54
C SER A 28 -3.56 -4.85 9.52
N ALA A 29 -3.44 -4.07 10.59
CA ALA A 29 -2.32 -3.13 10.78
C ALA A 29 -0.95 -3.84 10.70
N GLY A 30 -0.86 -5.08 11.20
CA GLY A 30 0.33 -5.91 11.10
C GLY A 30 0.66 -6.29 9.66
N THR A 31 -0.34 -6.67 8.87
CA THR A 31 -0.19 -6.97 7.44
C THR A 31 0.34 -5.75 6.68
N LEU A 32 -0.25 -4.57 6.90
CA LEU A 32 0.20 -3.33 6.26
C LEU A 32 1.65 -2.97 6.66
N ARG A 33 1.97 -3.07 7.96
CA ARG A 33 3.34 -2.83 8.46
C ARG A 33 4.35 -3.81 7.86
N ASN A 34 3.98 -5.07 7.70
CA ASN A 34 4.84 -6.10 7.11
C ASN A 34 5.04 -5.85 5.60
N ALA A 35 3.98 -5.48 4.89
CA ALA A 35 4.07 -5.08 3.48
C ALA A 35 5.02 -3.88 3.29
N GLU A 36 4.97 -2.88 4.17
CA GLU A 36 5.90 -1.74 4.16
C GLU A 36 7.37 -2.12 4.44
N LYS A 37 7.60 -3.28 5.06
CA LYS A 37 8.94 -3.83 5.30
C LYS A 37 9.41 -4.78 4.19
N GLY A 38 8.61 -4.92 3.12
CA GLY A 38 8.91 -5.84 2.02
C GLY A 38 8.62 -7.31 2.33
N SER A 39 7.85 -7.60 3.40
CA SER A 39 7.39 -8.97 3.66
C SER A 39 6.36 -9.42 2.63
N GLY A 40 6.33 -10.72 2.38
CA GLY A 40 5.33 -11.35 1.52
C GLY A 40 3.91 -11.12 2.02
N LEU A 41 2.97 -10.94 1.08
CA LEU A 41 1.55 -10.80 1.37
C LEU A 41 0.70 -11.53 0.33
N ARG A 42 -0.49 -11.97 0.76
CA ARG A 42 -1.43 -12.66 -0.13
C ARG A 42 -1.94 -11.71 -1.20
N LYS A 43 -2.13 -12.23 -2.42
CA LYS A 43 -2.68 -11.48 -3.56
C LYS A 43 -3.91 -10.63 -3.23
N ARG A 44 -4.88 -11.16 -2.46
CA ARG A 44 -6.07 -10.42 -2.01
C ARG A 44 -5.72 -9.17 -1.20
N SER A 45 -4.79 -9.28 -0.25
CA SER A 45 -4.33 -8.14 0.55
C SER A 45 -3.60 -7.10 -0.31
N ALA A 46 -2.87 -7.54 -1.34
CA ALA A 46 -2.21 -6.65 -2.29
C ALA A 46 -3.22 -5.77 -3.02
N PHE A 47 -4.28 -6.38 -3.56
CA PHE A 47 -5.36 -5.66 -4.23
C PHE A 47 -6.13 -4.73 -3.29
N GLN A 48 -6.37 -5.14 -2.05
CA GLN A 48 -7.03 -4.28 -1.07
C GLN A 48 -6.19 -3.04 -0.75
N ILE A 49 -4.87 -3.20 -0.56
CA ILE A 49 -3.96 -2.06 -0.35
C ILE A 49 -3.92 -1.17 -1.59
N LEU A 50 -3.82 -1.76 -2.79
CA LEU A 50 -3.84 -1.01 -4.05
C LEU A 50 -5.13 -0.19 -4.22
N GLY A 51 -6.29 -0.82 -3.99
CA GLY A 51 -7.58 -0.14 -4.06
C GLY A 51 -7.69 1.04 -3.10
N ALA A 52 -7.18 0.88 -1.86
CA ALA A 52 -7.15 1.97 -0.90
C ALA A 52 -6.26 3.14 -1.38
N ILE A 53 -5.08 2.86 -1.91
CA ILE A 53 -4.17 3.89 -2.45
C ILE A 53 -4.77 4.59 -3.66
N ASN A 54 -5.32 3.84 -4.61
CA ASN A 54 -5.94 4.41 -5.81
C ASN A 54 -7.18 5.24 -5.49
N SER A 55 -7.93 4.87 -4.45
CA SER A 55 -9.02 5.71 -3.93
C SER A 55 -8.51 7.08 -3.46
N PHE A 56 -7.37 7.15 -2.75
CA PHE A 56 -6.76 8.43 -2.37
C PHE A 56 -6.20 9.21 -3.57
N LEU A 57 -5.57 8.52 -4.53
CA LEU A 57 -5.04 9.16 -5.73
C LEU A 57 -6.16 9.80 -6.56
N LYS A 58 -7.30 9.10 -6.69
CA LYS A 58 -8.50 9.59 -7.38
C LYS A 58 -9.04 10.86 -6.73
N GLU A 59 -9.10 10.92 -5.40
CA GLU A 59 -9.50 12.14 -4.66
C GLU A 59 -8.56 13.32 -4.93
N GLN A 60 -7.26 13.04 -5.09
CA GLN A 60 -6.24 14.03 -5.41
C GLN A 60 -6.11 14.31 -6.93
N ARG A 61 -6.96 13.71 -7.78
CA ARG A 61 -6.87 13.76 -9.25
C ARG A 61 -5.49 13.36 -9.80
N LYS A 62 -4.84 12.41 -9.14
CA LYS A 62 -3.57 11.82 -9.55
C LYS A 62 -3.82 10.52 -10.33
N PRO A 63 -2.89 10.12 -11.22
CA PRO A 63 -2.99 8.83 -11.92
C PRO A 63 -3.03 7.67 -10.91
N GLU A 64 -3.79 6.65 -11.26
CA GLU A 64 -3.85 5.40 -10.50
C GLU A 64 -2.54 4.62 -10.65
N LEU A 65 -2.21 3.83 -9.64
CA LEU A 65 -1.08 2.91 -9.64
C LEU A 65 -1.54 1.49 -9.96
N THR A 66 -0.58 0.65 -10.33
CA THR A 66 -0.75 -0.80 -10.48
C THR A 66 -0.09 -1.57 -9.34
N LEU A 67 -0.24 -2.90 -9.33
CA LEU A 67 0.47 -3.74 -8.35
C LEU A 67 1.98 -3.73 -8.58
N GLU A 68 2.44 -3.59 -9.83
CA GLU A 68 3.86 -3.48 -10.14
C GLU A 68 4.46 -2.21 -9.52
N ASP A 69 3.73 -1.09 -9.54
CA ASP A 69 4.18 0.17 -8.94
C ASP A 69 4.37 0.09 -7.42
N LEU A 70 3.59 -0.77 -6.74
CA LEU A 70 3.68 -0.95 -5.30
C LEU A 70 4.86 -1.85 -4.86
N ASP A 71 5.52 -2.52 -5.81
CA ASP A 71 6.64 -3.44 -5.59
C ASP A 71 6.39 -4.41 -4.42
N LEU A 72 5.18 -4.99 -4.38
CA LEU A 72 4.77 -5.89 -3.32
C LEU A 72 5.22 -7.31 -3.62
N ARG A 73 5.85 -7.96 -2.63
CA ARG A 73 6.12 -9.40 -2.72
C ARG A 73 4.82 -10.16 -2.51
N ILE A 74 4.27 -10.71 -3.59
CA ILE A 74 3.04 -11.49 -3.54
C ILE A 74 3.38 -12.98 -3.41
N SER A 75 2.80 -13.62 -2.39
CA SER A 75 2.90 -15.06 -2.12
C SER A 75 1.59 -15.78 -2.44
#